data_AF-A0A519T946-F1
#
_entry.id   AF-A0A519T946-F1
#
_cell.length_a   1.000
_cell.length_b   1.000
_cell.length_c   1.000
_cell.angle_alpha   90.00
_cell.angle_beta   90.00
_cell.angle_gamma   90.00
#
_symmetry.space_group_name_H-M   'P 1'
#
loop_
_entity.id
_entity.type
_entity.pdbx_description
1 polymer ?
#
loop_
_entity_poly.entity_id
_entity_poly.type
_entity_poly.pdbx_seq_one_letter_code
_entity_poly.pdbx_strand_id
1 'polypeptide(L)'
;MKTFSNLPAHLPHLLLGLGLFLTATAAQAQTNVWQGGASPSPTEYALPANWSLGRVPGPMDDARIPATTNQPVINNLGIARTLTIDPSATLTIAQLGNLDLYGDLRDNGILVANGSITTRSTGTTAQILDGTAAGTSGVLNLTDLIVLGSAGATLQTPTRLSRSLQLTGNLTTTPPTGVGPLTLLSTPTNTAFVVNNGTGVVNGIVTMQRAINTTTS
;
A
#
# COMPACT_ATOMS: atom_id res chain seq x y z
N MET A 1 -23.73 58.11 -71.41
CA MET A 1 -22.37 57.62 -71.11
C MET A 1 -21.85 58.38 -69.89
N LYS A 2 -22.00 57.80 -68.69
CA LYS A 2 -21.36 58.24 -67.44
C LYS A 2 -21.27 57.01 -66.52
N THR A 3 -20.11 56.89 -65.91
CA THR A 3 -19.47 55.71 -65.34
C THR A 3 -20.00 55.31 -63.96
N PHE A 4 -20.09 54.00 -63.72
CA PHE A 4 -20.28 53.40 -62.40
C PHE A 4 -19.01 53.58 -61.54
N SER A 5 -19.16 54.10 -60.32
CA SER A 5 -18.06 54.25 -59.36
C SER A 5 -18.23 53.33 -58.15
N ASN A 6 -17.23 52.46 -57.97
CA ASN A 6 -16.57 52.00 -56.74
C ASN A 6 -17.34 51.27 -55.61
N LEU A 7 -16.87 50.02 -55.40
CA LEU A 7 -17.06 49.06 -54.30
C LEU A 7 -16.54 49.58 -52.93
N PRO A 8 -16.83 48.87 -51.82
CA PRO A 8 -15.77 48.00 -51.29
C PRO A 8 -16.23 46.60 -50.81
N ALA A 9 -15.31 45.66 -50.97
CA ALA A 9 -15.36 44.29 -50.51
C ALA A 9 -15.30 44.19 -48.98
N HIS A 10 -16.21 43.42 -48.38
CA HIS A 10 -16.14 43.05 -46.98
C HIS A 10 -15.22 41.82 -46.81
N LEU A 11 -14.15 42.02 -46.03
CA LEU A 11 -13.26 40.98 -45.52
C LEU A 11 -14.04 39.98 -44.64
N PRO A 12 -13.83 38.66 -44.78
CA PRO A 12 -14.32 37.71 -43.78
C PRO A 12 -13.39 37.74 -42.56
N HIS A 13 -13.95 38.08 -41.40
CA HIS A 13 -13.27 37.94 -40.12
C HIS A 13 -13.06 36.46 -39.79
N LEU A 14 -11.85 35.97 -40.00
CA LEU A 14 -11.38 34.67 -39.54
C LEU A 14 -11.25 34.72 -38.01
N LEU A 15 -12.24 34.16 -37.32
CA LEU A 15 -12.24 33.99 -35.87
C LEU A 15 -11.28 32.84 -35.51
N LEU A 16 -10.05 33.15 -35.12
CA LEU A 16 -9.14 32.17 -34.54
C LEU A 16 -9.67 31.76 -33.16
N GLY A 17 -10.27 30.56 -33.07
CA GLY A 17 -10.62 29.93 -31.81
C GLY A 17 -9.36 29.61 -31.02
N LEU A 18 -9.13 30.37 -29.94
CA LEU A 18 -8.11 30.07 -28.94
C LEU A 18 -8.58 28.85 -28.13
N GLY A 19 -8.16 27.66 -28.54
CA GLY A 19 -8.36 26.44 -27.76
C GLY A 19 -7.56 26.51 -26.46
N LEU A 20 -8.24 26.69 -25.34
CA LEU A 20 -7.65 26.52 -24.02
C LEU A 20 -7.37 25.03 -23.80
N PHE A 21 -6.14 24.60 -24.05
CA PHE A 21 -5.68 23.26 -23.72
C PHE A 21 -5.44 23.18 -22.20
N LEU A 22 -6.43 22.72 -21.44
CA LEU A 22 -6.22 22.25 -20.06
C LEU A 22 -5.47 20.92 -20.14
N THR A 23 -4.14 20.95 -20.09
CA THR A 23 -3.37 19.73 -19.85
C THR A 23 -3.51 19.37 -18.37
N ALA A 24 -4.28 18.34 -18.06
CA ALA A 24 -4.29 17.74 -16.73
C ALA A 24 -2.88 17.20 -16.47
N THR A 25 -2.10 17.90 -15.65
CA THR A 25 -0.86 17.37 -15.13
C THR A 25 -1.21 16.25 -14.16
N ALA A 26 -0.68 15.05 -14.40
CA ALA A 26 -0.79 13.98 -13.42
C ALA A 26 -0.24 14.50 -12.09
N ALA A 27 -1.04 14.43 -11.02
CA ALA A 27 -0.56 14.80 -9.69
C ALA A 27 0.62 13.88 -9.35
N GLN A 28 1.80 14.46 -9.14
CA GLN A 28 2.98 13.71 -8.77
C GLN A 28 2.82 13.16 -7.36
N ALA A 29 3.25 11.91 -7.15
CA ALA A 29 3.31 11.33 -5.82
C ALA A 29 4.21 12.18 -4.92
N GLN A 30 3.73 12.51 -3.72
CA GLN A 30 4.49 13.26 -2.74
C GLN A 30 4.99 12.33 -1.64
N THR A 31 6.26 12.44 -1.27
CA THR A 31 6.77 11.76 -0.09
C THR A 31 6.33 12.51 1.16
N ASN A 32 5.61 11.82 2.04
CA ASN A 32 5.18 12.31 3.34
C ASN A 32 5.90 11.54 4.44
N VAL A 33 6.69 12.26 5.23
CA VAL A 33 7.65 11.67 6.17
C VAL A 33 7.11 11.81 7.59
N TRP A 34 7.13 10.72 8.35
CA TRP A 34 6.83 10.74 9.77
C TRP A 34 7.87 11.56 10.54
N GLN A 35 7.43 12.51 11.37
CA GLN A 35 8.30 13.48 12.03
C GLN A 35 8.66 13.13 13.49
N GLY A 36 8.22 11.97 13.99
CA GLY A 36 8.49 11.55 15.37
C GLY A 36 7.46 12.05 16.39
N GLY A 37 6.31 12.53 15.90
CA GLY A 37 5.16 12.83 16.74
C GLY A 37 5.06 14.25 17.26
N ALA A 38 3.83 14.74 17.36
CA ALA A 38 3.43 15.99 17.98
C ALA A 38 2.54 15.68 19.20
N SER A 39 2.71 16.47 20.26
CA SER A 39 1.83 16.44 21.42
C SER A 39 0.40 16.83 21.03
N PRO A 40 -0.66 16.22 21.61
CA PRO A 40 -0.64 15.25 22.71
C PRO A 40 -0.62 13.79 22.27
N SER A 41 -0.60 13.50 20.97
CA SER A 41 -0.73 12.14 20.44
C SER A 41 0.44 11.80 19.50
N PRO A 42 1.66 11.70 20.05
CA PRO A 42 2.89 11.63 19.25
C PRO A 42 3.07 10.32 18.49
N THR A 43 2.26 9.30 18.76
CA THR A 43 2.30 8.01 18.05
C THR A 43 1.12 7.82 17.09
N GLU A 44 0.13 8.71 17.07
CA GLU A 44 -1.08 8.51 16.26
C GLU A 44 -0.78 8.70 14.77
N TYR A 45 -0.86 7.61 13.98
CA TYR A 45 -0.62 7.65 12.54
C TYR A 45 -1.56 8.63 11.84
N ALA A 46 -2.82 8.68 12.27
CA ALA A 46 -3.84 9.52 11.66
C ALA A 46 -3.82 10.99 12.13
N LEU A 47 -2.79 11.44 12.85
CA LEU A 47 -2.65 12.85 13.24
C LEU A 47 -1.83 13.62 12.17
N PRO A 48 -2.44 14.59 11.45
CA PRO A 48 -1.74 15.40 10.45
C PRO A 48 -0.43 16.04 10.92
N ALA A 49 -0.39 16.48 12.18
CA ALA A 49 0.76 17.14 12.78
C ALA A 49 2.00 16.23 12.96
N ASN A 50 1.84 14.91 12.80
CA ASN A 50 2.95 13.96 12.88
C ASN A 50 3.67 13.76 11.53
N TRP A 51 3.20 14.42 10.47
CA TRP A 51 3.64 14.21 9.09
C TRP A 51 4.21 15.48 8.45
N SER A 52 5.25 15.33 7.64
CA SER A 52 5.98 16.46 7.05
C SER A 52 5.17 17.36 6.13
N LEU A 53 4.09 16.85 5.54
CA LEU A 53 3.20 17.63 4.69
C LEU A 53 2.03 18.26 5.46
N GLY A 54 2.00 18.15 6.80
CA GLY A 54 0.92 18.68 7.64
C GLY A 54 -0.44 18.01 7.39
N ARG A 55 -0.43 16.81 6.81
CA ARG A 55 -1.61 15.96 6.52
C ARG A 55 -1.23 14.48 6.64
N VAL A 56 -2.21 13.63 6.90
CA VAL A 56 -2.04 12.17 6.85
C VAL A 56 -1.81 11.74 5.39
N PRO A 57 -0.91 10.78 5.10
CA PRO A 57 -0.74 10.25 3.76
C PRO A 57 -2.06 9.69 3.20
N GLY A 58 -2.33 10.01 1.93
CA GLY A 58 -3.46 9.47 1.17
C GLY A 58 -3.04 8.40 0.14
N PRO A 59 -3.98 7.94 -0.70
CA PRO A 59 -3.73 6.93 -1.74
C PRO A 59 -2.67 7.30 -2.79
N MET A 60 -2.30 8.59 -2.88
CA MET A 60 -1.32 9.11 -3.83
C MET A 60 0.01 9.52 -3.16
N ASP A 61 0.08 9.50 -1.83
CA ASP A 61 1.26 9.92 -1.07
C ASP A 61 2.14 8.71 -0.70
N ASP A 62 3.45 8.85 -0.83
CA ASP A 62 4.40 7.85 -0.34
C ASP A 62 4.72 8.11 1.12
N ALA A 63 4.33 7.19 2.00
CA ALA A 63 4.65 7.28 3.41
C ALA A 63 6.06 6.76 3.67
N ARG A 64 6.88 7.55 4.38
CA ARG A 64 8.19 7.11 4.87
C ARG A 64 8.28 7.25 6.38
N ILE A 65 8.67 6.17 7.06
CA ILE A 65 8.80 6.12 8.51
C ILE A 65 10.29 5.96 8.86
N PRO A 66 10.99 7.06 9.21
CA PRO A 66 12.35 6.99 9.75
C PRO A 66 12.37 6.57 11.22
N ALA A 67 13.57 6.25 11.70
CA ALA A 67 13.82 6.07 13.12
C ALA A 67 13.72 7.43 13.82
N THR A 68 12.77 7.53 14.75
CA THR A 68 12.46 8.75 15.51
C THR A 68 12.16 8.39 16.97
N THR A 69 11.96 9.37 17.83
CA THR A 69 11.66 9.13 19.24
C THR A 69 10.33 8.42 19.44
N ASN A 70 9.27 8.85 18.75
CA ASN A 70 7.95 8.23 18.82
C ASN A 70 7.62 7.57 17.47
N GLN A 71 7.42 6.26 17.49
CA GLN A 71 7.08 5.50 16.29
C GLN A 71 5.55 5.45 16.08
N PRO A 72 5.08 5.44 14.82
CA PRO A 72 3.65 5.49 14.52
C PRO A 72 2.92 4.19 14.89
N VAL A 73 1.67 4.35 15.28
CA VAL A 73 0.69 3.30 15.56
C VAL A 73 -0.58 3.58 14.75
N ILE A 74 -1.02 2.60 13.96
CA ILE A 74 -2.31 2.61 13.25
C ILE A 74 -3.33 1.91 14.15
N ASN A 75 -4.23 2.69 14.76
CA ASN A 75 -5.29 2.17 15.64
C ASN A 75 -6.60 1.84 14.91
N ASN A 76 -6.84 2.47 13.75
CA ASN A 76 -8.05 2.29 12.96
C ASN A 76 -7.72 2.16 11.45
N LEU A 77 -7.40 3.26 10.77
CA LEU A 77 -7.08 3.25 9.34
C LEU A 77 -5.83 4.07 9.05
N GLY A 78 -4.84 3.43 8.46
CA GLY A 78 -3.71 4.07 7.78
C GLY A 78 -3.86 3.92 6.28
N ILE A 79 -3.50 4.94 5.51
CA ILE A 79 -3.56 4.92 4.04
C ILE A 79 -2.22 5.39 3.52
N ALA A 80 -1.69 4.75 2.48
CA ALA A 80 -0.58 5.27 1.71
C ALA A 80 -0.60 4.72 0.27
N ARG A 81 0.07 5.41 -0.65
CA ARG A 81 0.45 4.84 -1.94
C ARG A 81 1.49 3.76 -1.70
N THR A 82 2.73 4.14 -1.44
CA THR A 82 3.78 3.22 -0.99
C THR A 82 4.08 3.47 0.47
N LEU A 83 4.59 2.45 1.17
CA LEU A 83 5.09 2.60 2.53
C LEU A 83 6.51 2.07 2.62
N THR A 84 7.43 2.90 3.11
CA THR A 84 8.78 2.50 3.49
C THR A 84 9.00 2.68 4.97
N ILE A 85 9.39 1.60 5.65
CA ILE A 85 9.87 1.62 7.04
C ILE A 85 11.39 1.56 6.95
N ASP A 86 12.08 2.60 7.41
CA ASP A 86 13.55 2.65 7.37
C ASP A 86 14.17 1.70 8.41
N PRO A 87 15.47 1.36 8.27
CA PRO A 87 16.20 0.63 9.30
C PRO A 87 16.04 1.28 10.69
N SER A 88 15.88 0.43 11.71
CA SER A 88 15.65 0.82 13.11
C SER A 88 14.36 1.60 13.39
N ALA A 89 13.50 1.82 12.39
CA ALA A 89 12.17 2.34 12.60
C ALA A 89 11.18 1.21 12.94
N THR A 90 10.06 1.57 13.53
CA THR A 90 8.94 0.64 13.77
C THR A 90 7.63 1.25 13.28
N LEU A 91 6.76 0.44 12.70
CA LEU A 91 5.35 0.74 12.53
C LEU A 91 4.54 -0.34 13.23
N THR A 92 3.58 0.06 14.06
CA THR A 92 2.61 -0.88 14.64
C THR A 92 1.26 -0.72 13.98
N ILE A 93 0.68 -1.81 13.50
CA ILE A 93 -0.74 -1.90 13.15
C ILE A 93 -1.41 -2.59 14.34
N ALA A 94 -2.20 -1.85 15.11
CA ALA A 94 -2.90 -2.38 16.27
C ALA A 94 -3.93 -3.45 15.83
N GLN A 95 -4.45 -4.23 16.76
CA GLN A 95 -5.37 -5.34 16.47
C GLN A 95 -6.62 -4.93 15.66
N LEU A 96 -7.12 -3.72 15.88
CA LEU A 96 -8.26 -3.15 15.15
C LEU A 96 -7.82 -2.24 13.99
N GLY A 97 -6.52 -2.06 13.81
CA GLY A 97 -5.94 -1.23 12.76
C GLY A 97 -5.93 -1.96 11.42
N ASN A 98 -6.08 -1.17 10.36
CA ASN A 98 -5.92 -1.60 8.99
C ASN A 98 -5.01 -0.62 8.24
N LEU A 99 -4.06 -1.15 7.48
CA LEU A 99 -3.25 -0.38 6.54
C LEU A 99 -3.73 -0.64 5.11
N ASP A 100 -4.28 0.39 4.47
CA ASP A 100 -4.64 0.38 3.05
C ASP A 100 -3.45 0.88 2.20
N LEU A 101 -2.88 -0.02 1.40
CA LEU A 101 -1.77 0.29 0.48
C LEU A 101 -2.24 0.26 -0.97
N TYR A 102 -1.91 1.30 -1.73
CA TYR A 102 -2.23 1.41 -3.16
C TYR A 102 -1.04 1.09 -4.08
N GLY A 103 0.14 0.91 -3.50
CA GLY A 103 1.41 0.53 -4.11
C GLY A 103 2.21 -0.38 -3.16
N ASP A 104 3.53 -0.34 -3.25
CA ASP A 104 4.40 -1.32 -2.59
C ASP A 104 4.60 -1.06 -1.08
N LEU A 105 4.86 -2.14 -0.34
CA LEU A 105 5.39 -2.13 1.02
C LEU A 105 6.88 -2.50 0.98
N ARG A 106 7.71 -1.66 1.59
CA ARG A 106 9.13 -1.92 1.83
C ARG A 106 9.44 -1.78 3.32
N ASP A 107 9.52 -2.91 4.03
CA ASP A 107 9.92 -2.95 5.44
C ASP A 107 11.42 -3.24 5.59
N ASN A 108 12.22 -2.20 5.85
CA ASN A 108 13.62 -2.33 6.24
C ASN A 108 13.84 -2.24 7.76
N GLY A 109 12.77 -1.98 8.53
CA GLY A 109 12.79 -1.78 9.98
C GLY A 109 12.04 -2.90 10.69
N ILE A 110 11.01 -2.54 11.47
CA ILE A 110 10.14 -3.50 12.15
C ILE A 110 8.68 -3.15 11.85
N LEU A 111 7.97 -4.06 11.17
CA LEU A 111 6.51 -4.03 11.09
C LEU A 111 5.87 -4.96 12.12
N VAL A 112 5.11 -4.38 13.06
CA VAL A 112 4.27 -5.12 14.02
C VAL A 112 2.83 -5.15 13.50
N ALA A 113 2.48 -6.15 12.69
CA ALA A 113 1.17 -6.25 12.04
C ALA A 113 0.16 -7.11 12.84
N ASN A 114 -0.32 -6.59 13.97
CA ASN A 114 -1.36 -7.24 14.78
C ASN A 114 -2.77 -7.12 14.16
N GLY A 115 -2.97 -6.10 13.31
CA GLY A 115 -4.17 -5.91 12.50
C GLY A 115 -4.01 -6.41 11.06
N SER A 116 -4.68 -5.75 10.12
CA SER A 116 -4.71 -6.14 8.72
C SER A 116 -3.87 -5.24 7.80
N ILE A 117 -3.37 -5.83 6.72
CA ILE A 117 -2.87 -5.10 5.56
C ILE A 117 -3.79 -5.39 4.38
N THR A 118 -4.25 -4.35 3.71
CA THR A 118 -5.11 -4.44 2.53
C THR A 118 -4.39 -3.83 1.33
N THR A 119 -4.17 -4.63 0.29
CA THR A 119 -3.56 -4.19 -0.96
C THR A 119 -4.65 -3.80 -1.96
N ARG A 120 -4.58 -2.58 -2.48
CA ARG A 120 -5.60 -1.94 -3.33
C ARG A 120 -5.05 -1.44 -4.66
N SER A 121 -4.17 -2.21 -5.32
CA SER A 121 -3.57 -1.83 -6.60
C SER A 121 -4.61 -1.24 -7.55
N THR A 122 -4.36 -0.01 -7.99
CA THR A 122 -5.19 0.70 -8.99
C THR A 122 -4.60 0.60 -10.39
N GLY A 123 -3.42 -0.01 -10.52
CA GLY A 123 -2.72 -0.19 -11.79
C GLY A 123 -2.76 -1.64 -12.28
N THR A 124 -2.00 -1.90 -13.34
CA THR A 124 -1.84 -3.24 -13.93
C THR A 124 -0.68 -4.03 -13.32
N THR A 125 0.09 -3.42 -12.44
CA THR A 125 1.26 -4.03 -11.80
C THR A 125 0.86 -4.57 -10.42
N ALA A 126 1.28 -5.81 -10.14
CA ALA A 126 1.11 -6.40 -8.81
C ALA A 126 1.89 -5.59 -7.77
N GLN A 127 1.28 -5.35 -6.62
CA GLN A 127 1.98 -4.69 -5.51
C GLN A 127 3.03 -5.61 -4.92
N ILE A 128 4.18 -5.07 -4.55
CA ILE A 128 5.24 -5.80 -3.88
C ILE A 128 5.08 -5.65 -2.37
N LEU A 129 5.09 -6.78 -1.66
CA LEU A 129 5.26 -6.82 -0.21
C LEU A 129 6.65 -7.39 0.07
N ASP A 130 7.52 -6.53 0.58
CA ASP A 130 8.92 -6.84 0.83
C ASP A 130 9.32 -6.44 2.24
N GLY A 131 9.94 -7.36 2.97
CA GLY A 131 10.44 -7.16 4.32
C GLY A 131 11.88 -7.65 4.46
N THR A 132 12.85 -6.75 4.36
CA THR A 132 14.27 -7.03 4.57
C THR A 132 14.78 -6.51 5.91
N ALA A 133 13.88 -6.30 6.87
CA ALA A 133 14.15 -5.88 8.23
C ALA A 133 15.54 -6.28 8.75
N ALA A 134 16.37 -5.30 9.07
CA ALA A 134 17.64 -5.55 9.77
C ALA A 134 17.33 -5.99 11.21
N GLY A 135 17.34 -7.31 11.47
CA GLY A 135 17.19 -7.87 12.83
C GLY A 135 16.09 -8.92 13.00
N THR A 136 15.20 -9.09 12.03
CA THR A 136 14.37 -10.30 11.89
C THR A 136 14.87 -11.08 10.67
N SER A 137 14.59 -12.38 10.56
CA SER A 137 15.16 -13.27 9.53
C SER A 137 14.73 -12.97 8.08
N GLY A 138 14.44 -11.72 7.72
CA GLY A 138 13.83 -11.35 6.44
C GLY A 138 12.45 -11.96 6.29
N VAL A 139 11.67 -12.03 7.38
CA VAL A 139 10.34 -12.64 7.40
C VAL A 139 9.29 -11.60 7.77
N LEU A 140 8.29 -11.41 6.92
CA LEU A 140 7.10 -10.63 7.23
C LEU A 140 6.15 -11.47 8.11
N ASN A 141 5.75 -10.96 9.27
CA ASN A 141 4.78 -11.62 10.13
C ASN A 141 3.48 -10.80 10.12
N LEU A 142 2.45 -11.35 9.50
CA LEU A 142 1.16 -10.69 9.29
C LEU A 142 0.07 -11.45 10.05
N THR A 143 -0.87 -10.71 10.64
CA THR A 143 -2.09 -11.33 11.17
C THR A 143 -3.06 -11.59 10.05
N ASP A 144 -3.40 -10.55 9.27
CA ASP A 144 -4.28 -10.65 8.11
C ASP A 144 -3.71 -9.96 6.89
N LEU A 145 -3.94 -10.58 5.73
CA LEU A 145 -3.63 -10.02 4.43
C LEU A 145 -4.87 -10.08 3.54
N ILE A 146 -5.25 -8.94 2.96
CA ILE A 146 -6.38 -8.80 2.05
C ILE A 146 -5.85 -8.29 0.71
N VAL A 147 -5.97 -9.09 -0.34
CA VAL A 147 -5.51 -8.74 -1.70
C VAL A 147 -6.71 -8.33 -2.55
N LEU A 148 -7.03 -7.04 -2.58
CA LEU A 148 -8.17 -6.49 -3.34
C LEU A 148 -7.78 -6.00 -4.74
N GLY A 149 -6.55 -5.53 -4.93
CA GLY A 149 -6.09 -5.04 -6.23
C GLY A 149 -6.17 -6.12 -7.32
N SER A 150 -6.77 -5.82 -8.48
CA SER A 150 -6.95 -6.78 -9.56
C SER A 150 -5.64 -7.30 -10.16
N ALA A 151 -4.60 -6.45 -10.14
CA ALA A 151 -3.24 -6.85 -10.50
C ALA A 151 -2.58 -7.79 -9.47
N GLY A 152 -3.17 -7.95 -8.30
CA GLY A 152 -2.70 -8.82 -7.24
C GLY A 152 -1.56 -8.24 -6.39
N ALA A 153 -0.89 -9.12 -5.67
CA ALA A 153 0.29 -8.83 -4.86
C ALA A 153 1.37 -9.90 -5.05
N THR A 154 2.62 -9.53 -4.83
CA THR A 154 3.78 -10.43 -4.87
C THR A 154 4.54 -10.33 -3.55
N LEU A 155 4.81 -11.47 -2.91
CA LEU A 155 5.65 -11.56 -1.74
C LEU A 155 7.10 -11.71 -2.20
N GLN A 156 7.96 -10.76 -1.85
CA GLN A 156 9.39 -10.84 -2.14
C GLN A 156 10.22 -11.44 -1.00
N THR A 157 9.61 -11.59 0.17
CA THR A 157 10.25 -12.20 1.33
C THR A 157 9.33 -13.24 1.97
N PRO A 158 9.90 -14.26 2.64
CA PRO A 158 9.11 -15.23 3.38
C PRO A 158 8.06 -14.52 4.25
N THR A 159 6.80 -14.93 4.12
CA THR A 159 5.70 -14.30 4.86
C THR A 159 5.00 -15.36 5.69
N ARG A 160 4.79 -15.06 6.97
CA ARG A 160 4.00 -15.86 7.89
C ARG A 160 2.68 -15.16 8.12
N LEU A 161 1.60 -15.89 7.94
CA LEU A 161 0.25 -15.40 8.17
C LEU A 161 -0.38 -16.19 9.30
N SER A 162 -0.91 -15.50 10.30
CA SER A 162 -1.46 -16.18 11.48
C SER A 162 -2.97 -16.40 11.41
N ARG A 163 -3.74 -15.58 10.67
CA ARG A 163 -5.21 -15.61 10.72
C ARG A 163 -5.89 -15.72 9.35
N SER A 164 -5.95 -14.66 8.54
CA SER A 164 -6.74 -14.69 7.30
C SER A 164 -5.96 -14.20 6.09
N LEU A 165 -6.03 -14.96 5.00
CA LEU A 165 -5.70 -14.48 3.65
C LEU A 165 -7.00 -14.33 2.87
N GLN A 166 -7.35 -13.12 2.44
CA GLN A 166 -8.51 -12.89 1.58
C GLN A 166 -8.06 -12.48 0.18
N LEU A 167 -8.62 -13.11 -0.85
CA LEU A 167 -8.20 -12.93 -2.24
C LEU A 167 -9.35 -12.44 -3.10
N THR A 168 -9.14 -11.30 -3.76
CA THR A 168 -9.88 -10.88 -4.96
C THR A 168 -8.93 -10.87 -6.16
N GLY A 169 -7.70 -10.37 -5.96
CA GLY A 169 -6.58 -10.50 -6.89
C GLY A 169 -5.67 -11.69 -6.56
N ASN A 170 -4.77 -12.02 -7.48
CA ASN A 170 -3.80 -13.09 -7.29
C ASN A 170 -2.73 -12.72 -6.25
N LEU A 171 -2.26 -13.70 -5.48
CA LEU A 171 -1.08 -13.56 -4.63
C LEU A 171 0.04 -14.44 -5.18
N THR A 172 1.15 -13.85 -5.59
CA THR A 172 2.34 -14.57 -6.03
C THR A 172 3.33 -14.71 -4.88
N THR A 173 3.76 -15.93 -4.54
CA THR A 173 4.68 -16.21 -3.42
C THR A 173 6.10 -16.57 -3.89
N THR A 174 6.32 -16.58 -5.21
CA THR A 174 7.64 -16.80 -5.81
C THR A 174 7.88 -15.75 -6.89
N PRO A 175 8.56 -14.63 -6.62
CA PRO A 175 8.99 -13.74 -7.67
C PRO A 175 10.09 -14.42 -8.51
N PRO A 176 10.32 -13.96 -9.76
CA PRO A 176 11.33 -14.53 -10.67
C PRO A 176 12.78 -14.57 -10.13
N THR A 177 13.10 -13.84 -9.05
CA THR A 177 14.44 -13.69 -8.49
C THR A 177 14.66 -14.38 -7.13
N GLY A 178 13.70 -15.16 -6.63
CA GLY A 178 13.87 -16.01 -5.45
C GLY A 178 13.08 -15.63 -4.20
N VAL A 179 12.63 -16.69 -3.50
CA VAL A 179 12.09 -16.86 -2.13
C VAL A 179 11.18 -15.78 -1.55
N GLY A 180 9.85 -15.98 -1.67
CA GLY A 180 8.82 -15.34 -0.83
C GLY A 180 7.75 -16.30 -0.30
N PRO A 181 8.10 -17.50 0.20
CA PRO A 181 7.13 -18.55 0.52
C PRO A 181 6.13 -18.04 1.55
N LEU A 182 4.87 -18.34 1.30
CA LEU A 182 3.81 -18.10 2.27
C LEU A 182 3.76 -19.27 3.25
N THR A 183 3.83 -18.98 4.55
CA THR A 183 3.54 -19.96 5.60
C THR A 183 2.24 -19.59 6.29
N LEU A 184 1.25 -20.45 6.19
CA LEU A 184 0.01 -20.38 6.95
C LEU A 184 0.25 -21.01 8.32
N LEU A 185 0.24 -20.20 9.37
CA LEU A 185 0.50 -20.68 10.73
C LEU A 185 -0.76 -21.31 11.32
N SER A 186 -0.58 -22.40 12.06
CA SER A 186 -1.60 -22.91 12.96
C SER A 186 -0.95 -23.13 14.32
N THR A 187 -1.53 -22.50 15.33
CA THR A 187 -1.20 -22.65 16.76
C THR A 187 -2.39 -23.28 17.48
N PRO A 188 -2.27 -23.65 18.77
CA PRO A 188 -3.41 -24.15 19.53
C PRO A 188 -4.59 -23.17 19.64
N THR A 189 -4.35 -21.88 19.45
CA THR A 189 -5.34 -20.81 19.63
C THR A 189 -5.75 -20.12 18.33
N ASN A 190 -5.07 -20.41 17.22
CA ASN A 190 -5.32 -19.74 15.94
C ASN A 190 -4.98 -20.64 14.75
N THR A 191 -5.78 -20.58 13.70
CA THR A 191 -5.52 -21.30 12.44
C THR A 191 -5.65 -20.33 11.29
N ALA A 192 -4.57 -20.19 10.54
CA ALA A 192 -4.59 -19.42 9.30
C ALA A 192 -5.49 -20.11 8.26
N PHE A 193 -6.38 -19.34 7.65
CA PHE A 193 -7.26 -19.80 6.57
C PHE A 193 -7.18 -18.87 5.35
N VAL A 194 -7.58 -19.41 4.20
CA VAL A 194 -7.65 -18.68 2.95
C VAL A 194 -9.11 -18.56 2.53
N VAL A 195 -9.54 -17.35 2.22
CA VAL A 195 -10.86 -17.04 1.65
C VAL A 195 -10.64 -16.48 0.26
N ASN A 196 -11.20 -17.15 -0.74
CA ASN A 196 -11.27 -16.61 -2.08
C ASN A 196 -12.63 -15.92 -2.27
N ASN A 197 -12.62 -14.58 -2.33
CA ASN A 197 -13.81 -13.75 -2.52
C ASN A 197 -14.00 -13.32 -3.99
N GLY A 198 -13.25 -13.92 -4.92
CA GLY A 198 -13.32 -13.58 -6.34
C GLY A 198 -12.60 -14.60 -7.22
N THR A 199 -11.78 -14.10 -8.15
CA THR A 199 -10.99 -14.94 -9.07
C THR A 199 -9.54 -15.11 -8.62
N GLY A 200 -9.19 -14.62 -7.42
CA GLY A 200 -7.82 -14.61 -6.93
C GLY A 200 -7.31 -16.02 -6.64
N VAL A 201 -6.06 -16.29 -7.01
CA VAL A 201 -5.37 -17.54 -6.67
C VAL A 201 -4.04 -17.25 -5.97
N VAL A 202 -3.55 -18.22 -5.19
CA VAL A 202 -2.17 -18.19 -4.70
C VAL A 202 -1.28 -18.91 -5.71
N ASN A 203 -0.36 -18.17 -6.33
CA ASN A 203 0.60 -18.68 -7.30
C ASN A 203 1.98 -18.82 -6.65
N GLY A 204 2.38 -20.04 -6.33
CA GLY A 204 3.71 -20.34 -5.81
C GLY A 204 3.69 -21.30 -4.64
N ILE A 205 4.79 -21.31 -3.88
CA ILE A 205 4.98 -22.23 -2.75
C ILE A 205 4.19 -21.70 -1.53
N VAL A 206 3.41 -22.59 -0.93
CA VAL A 206 2.71 -22.37 0.33
C VAL A 206 3.02 -23.52 1.28
N THR A 207 3.45 -23.19 2.49
CA THR A 207 3.59 -24.13 3.59
C THR A 207 2.42 -23.96 4.54
N MET A 208 1.72 -25.04 4.87
CA MET A 208 0.70 -25.02 5.92
C MET A 208 1.27 -25.68 7.18
N GLN A 209 1.25 -24.96 8.29
CA GLN A 209 1.52 -25.53 9.60
C GLN A 209 0.23 -26.08 10.20
N ARG A 210 0.36 -27.17 10.95
CA ARG A 210 -0.74 -27.78 11.68
C ARG A 210 -0.37 -27.83 13.16
N ALA A 211 -1.21 -27.25 14.01
CA ALA A 211 -1.13 -27.48 15.45
C ALA A 211 -1.80 -28.81 15.79
N ILE A 212 -1.07 -29.70 16.46
CA ILE A 212 -1.60 -30.92 17.05
C ILE A 212 -1.47 -30.77 18.55
N ASN A 213 -2.59 -30.65 19.26
CA ASN A 213 -2.56 -30.67 20.71
C ASN A 213 -2.49 -32.13 21.19
N THR A 214 -1.43 -32.48 21.90
CA THR A 214 -1.20 -33.83 22.44
C THR A 214 -1.58 -33.96 23.91
N THR A 215 -2.25 -32.96 24.52
CA THR A 215 -2.79 -33.16 25.88
C THR A 215 -3.91 -34.20 25.84
N THR A 216 -3.58 -35.40 26.29
CA THR A 216 -4.55 -36.43 26.65
C THR A 216 -5.32 -35.96 27.87
N SER A 217 -6.65 -35.90 27.75
CA SER A 217 -7.59 -35.72 28.87
C SER A 217 -7.45 -36.82 29.91
#